data_AF-A0A7L3FRF5-F1
#
_entry.id   AF-A0A7L3FRF5-F1
#
_cell.length_a   1.000
_cell.length_b   1.000
_cell.length_c   1.000
_cell.angle_alpha   90.00
_cell.angle_beta   90.00
_cell.angle_gamma   90.00
#
_symmetry.space_group_name_H-M   'P 1'
#
loop_
_entity.id
_entity.type
_entity.pdbx_description
1 polymer ?
#
loop_
_entity_poly.entity_id
_entity_poly.type
_entity_poly.pdbx_seq_one_letter_code
_entity_poly.pdbx_strand_id
1 'polypeptide(L)'
;QIAFMTLTLFPIRLFFAAFMMLLAWPFAFIASMGSDEQELEKPLSWWRKIVDILLKAIMRMMWLAGGFHWINVKGRRALPEEAAILTVAPHSSYFDAIPVTMTFASIVMKAESKDIPVWGTLIKYIRPVFVSRSDQDSRRKTVEEIKRRAQSDGKWPQVL
;
A
#
# COMPACT_ATOMS: atom_id res chain seq x y z
N GLN A 1 -15.72 19.72 -25.71
CA GLN A 1 -16.03 18.44 -25.03
C GLN A 1 -15.06 18.13 -23.89
N ILE A 2 -13.75 18.14 -24.12
CA ILE A 2 -12.73 17.88 -23.06
C ILE A 2 -12.87 18.86 -21.89
N ALA A 3 -12.95 20.17 -22.15
CA ALA A 3 -13.08 21.19 -21.09
C ALA A 3 -14.34 21.00 -20.20
N PHE A 4 -15.48 20.62 -20.79
CA PHE A 4 -16.71 20.37 -20.04
C PHE A 4 -16.62 19.12 -19.17
N MET A 5 -16.05 18.04 -19.70
CA MET A 5 -15.81 16.80 -18.93
C MET A 5 -14.80 17.03 -17.80
N THR A 6 -13.74 17.81 -18.04
CA THR A 6 -12.80 18.19 -16.99
C THR A 6 -13.45 19.06 -15.92
N LEU A 7 -14.33 19.99 -16.28
CA LEU A 7 -14.96 20.87 -15.29
C LEU A 7 -16.02 20.16 -14.43
N THR A 8 -16.67 19.12 -14.96
CA THR A 8 -17.80 18.44 -14.29
C THR A 8 -17.42 17.08 -13.71
N LEU A 9 -16.78 16.21 -14.50
CA LEU A 9 -16.46 14.84 -14.06
C LEU A 9 -15.25 14.78 -13.14
N PHE A 10 -14.23 15.62 -13.36
CA PHE A 10 -13.03 15.58 -12.52
C PHE A 10 -13.32 15.93 -11.06
N PRO A 11 -14.06 17.01 -10.71
CA PRO A 11 -14.39 17.29 -9.32
C PRO A 11 -15.21 16.17 -8.66
N ILE A 12 -16.14 15.57 -9.39
CA ILE A 12 -16.94 14.45 -8.89
C ILE A 12 -16.04 13.26 -8.58
N ARG A 13 -15.14 12.88 -9.52
CA ARG A 13 -14.21 11.77 -9.31
C ARG A 13 -13.24 12.03 -8.17
N LEU A 14 -12.73 13.25 -8.06
CA LEU A 14 -11.84 13.66 -6.97
C LEU A 14 -12.55 13.58 -5.62
N PHE A 15 -13.79 14.04 -5.54
CA PHE A 15 -14.62 13.94 -4.34
C PHE A 15 -14.81 12.48 -3.92
N PHE A 16 -15.20 11.61 -4.85
CA PHE A 16 -15.36 10.18 -4.55
C PHE A 16 -14.05 9.53 -4.12
N ALA A 17 -12.93 9.86 -4.77
CA ALA A 17 -11.62 9.34 -4.39
C ALA A 17 -11.25 9.77 -2.96
N ALA A 18 -11.40 11.04 -2.64
CA ALA A 18 -11.14 11.57 -1.30
C ALA A 18 -12.06 10.94 -0.23
N PHE A 19 -13.35 10.79 -0.53
CA PHE A 19 -14.31 10.14 0.35
C PHE A 19 -13.93 8.69 0.65
N MET A 20 -13.57 7.89 -0.38
CA MET A 20 -13.12 6.50 -0.19
C MET A 20 -11.83 6.43 0.64
N MET A 21 -10.92 7.39 0.46
CA MET A 21 -9.69 7.49 1.24
C MET A 21 -9.96 7.73 2.72
N LEU A 22 -10.87 8.66 3.04
CA LEU A 22 -11.30 8.95 4.41
C LEU A 22 -12.07 7.77 5.02
N LEU A 23 -12.84 7.04 4.20
CA LEU A 23 -13.52 5.82 4.63
C LEU A 23 -12.55 4.68 4.95
N ALA A 24 -11.46 4.55 4.19
CA ALA A 24 -10.43 3.54 4.44
C ALA A 24 -9.64 3.80 5.73
N TRP A 25 -9.42 5.06 6.06
CA TRP A 25 -8.62 5.50 7.20
C TRP A 25 -8.98 4.88 8.56
N PRO A 26 -10.24 4.90 9.04
CA PRO A 26 -10.59 4.34 10.35
C PRO A 26 -10.30 2.84 10.43
N PHE A 27 -10.51 2.08 9.35
CA PHE A 27 -10.19 0.65 9.33
C PHE A 27 -8.68 0.39 9.45
N ALA A 28 -7.89 1.15 8.69
CA ALA A 28 -6.43 1.07 8.79
C ALA A 28 -5.94 1.50 10.18
N PHE A 29 -6.52 2.56 10.74
CA PHE A 29 -6.19 3.04 12.09
C PHE A 29 -6.45 1.98 13.16
N ILE A 30 -7.67 1.43 13.19
CA ILE A 30 -8.05 0.36 14.14
C ILE A 30 -7.12 -0.84 14.00
N ALA A 31 -6.81 -1.24 12.77
CA ALA A 31 -5.96 -2.37 12.52
C ALA A 31 -4.48 -2.12 12.87
N SER A 32 -4.03 -0.86 12.80
CA SER A 32 -2.70 -0.44 13.23
C SER A 32 -2.57 -0.32 14.76
N MET A 33 -3.62 0.10 15.48
CA MET A 33 -3.57 0.27 16.96
C MET A 33 -3.28 -1.03 17.72
N GLY A 34 -3.73 -2.18 17.21
CA GLY A 34 -3.49 -3.49 17.83
C GLY A 34 -2.21 -4.18 17.35
N SER A 35 -1.28 -3.46 16.72
CA SER A 35 -0.01 -4.03 16.24
C SER A 35 1.12 -3.58 17.17
N ASP A 36 1.49 -4.42 18.13
CA ASP A 36 2.78 -4.23 18.81
C ASP A 36 3.90 -4.54 17.81
N GLU A 37 5.06 -3.86 17.90
CA GLU A 37 6.19 -4.10 16.98
C GLU A 37 6.70 -5.56 17.04
N GLN A 38 6.40 -6.29 18.13
CA GLN A 38 6.65 -7.72 18.29
C GLN A 38 5.53 -8.64 17.75
N GLU A 39 4.29 -8.15 17.57
CA GLU A 39 3.20 -8.89 16.93
C GLU A 39 3.33 -8.94 15.39
N LEU A 40 4.29 -8.20 14.83
CA LEU A 40 4.58 -8.11 13.38
C LEU A 40 4.92 -9.47 12.74
N GLU A 41 5.43 -10.42 13.53
CA GLU A 41 5.84 -11.76 13.08
C GLU A 41 4.74 -12.83 13.16
N LYS A 42 3.59 -12.51 13.77
CA LYS A 42 2.47 -13.45 13.90
C LYS A 42 1.60 -13.45 12.65
N PRO A 43 1.04 -14.61 12.25
CA PRO A 43 0.11 -14.70 11.15
C PRO A 43 -1.06 -13.73 11.37
N LEU A 44 -1.47 -13.01 10.31
CA LEU A 44 -2.59 -12.06 10.36
C LEU A 44 -3.80 -12.74 11.01
N SER A 45 -4.22 -12.23 12.16
CA SER A 45 -5.44 -12.66 12.83
C SER A 45 -6.62 -12.61 11.84
N TRP A 46 -7.56 -13.52 11.98
CA TRP A 46 -8.67 -13.68 11.04
C TRP A 46 -9.45 -12.37 10.79
N TRP A 47 -9.61 -11.53 11.82
CA TRP A 47 -10.25 -10.21 11.69
C TRP A 47 -9.43 -9.23 10.83
N ARG A 48 -8.08 -9.31 10.85
CA ARG A 48 -7.23 -8.50 9.98
C ARG A 48 -7.38 -8.90 8.53
N LYS A 49 -7.59 -10.19 8.24
CA LYS A 49 -7.90 -10.64 6.87
C LYS A 49 -9.21 -10.04 6.37
N ILE A 50 -10.21 -9.90 7.24
CA ILE A 50 -11.48 -9.22 6.90
C ILE A 50 -11.23 -7.74 6.62
N VAL A 51 -10.44 -7.07 7.47
CA VAL A 51 -10.05 -5.66 7.25
C VAL A 51 -9.26 -5.51 5.94
N ASP A 52 -8.36 -6.44 5.62
CA ASP A 52 -7.63 -6.45 4.35
C ASP A 52 -8.56 -6.52 3.15
N ILE A 53 -9.53 -7.44 3.18
CA ILE A 53 -10.51 -7.60 2.09
C ILE A 53 -11.33 -6.30 1.95
N LEU A 54 -11.78 -5.72 3.07
CA LEU A 54 -12.54 -4.49 3.08
C LEU A 54 -11.73 -3.31 2.52
N LEU A 55 -10.49 -3.12 2.99
CA LEU A 55 -9.60 -2.07 2.51
C LEU A 55 -9.29 -2.25 1.02
N LYS A 56 -9.03 -3.47 0.54
CA LYS A 56 -8.86 -3.76 -0.89
C LYS A 56 -10.09 -3.38 -1.70
N ALA A 57 -11.28 -3.69 -1.19
CA ALA A 57 -12.53 -3.30 -1.85
C ALA A 57 -12.68 -1.77 -1.91
N ILE A 58 -12.42 -1.05 -0.81
CA ILE A 58 -12.48 0.42 -0.79
C ILE A 58 -11.46 1.03 -1.76
N MET A 59 -10.21 0.56 -1.74
CA MET A 59 -9.19 1.05 -2.67
C MET A 59 -9.55 0.71 -4.12
N ARG A 60 -10.15 -0.45 -4.39
CA ARG A 60 -10.63 -0.81 -5.73
C ARG A 60 -11.73 0.14 -6.21
N MET A 61 -12.66 0.53 -5.34
CA MET A 61 -13.71 1.51 -5.62
C MET A 61 -13.14 2.91 -5.86
N MET A 62 -12.11 3.31 -5.11
CA MET A 62 -11.38 4.56 -5.34
C MET A 62 -10.77 4.57 -6.75
N TRP A 63 -10.10 3.50 -7.17
CA TRP A 63 -9.52 3.39 -8.51
C TRP A 63 -10.59 3.33 -9.61
N LEU A 64 -11.73 2.70 -9.33
CA LEU A 64 -12.90 2.71 -10.22
C LEU A 64 -13.37 4.15 -10.46
N ALA A 65 -13.55 4.94 -9.39
CA ALA A 65 -13.91 6.35 -9.48
C ALA A 65 -12.83 7.17 -10.24
N GLY A 66 -11.56 6.81 -10.07
CA GLY A 66 -10.43 7.38 -10.83
C GLY A 66 -10.44 7.07 -12.33
N GLY A 67 -11.28 6.16 -12.81
CA GLY A 67 -11.39 5.76 -14.21
C GLY A 67 -10.66 4.46 -14.55
N PHE A 68 -10.04 3.79 -13.57
CA PHE A 68 -9.43 2.48 -13.75
C PHE A 68 -10.48 1.39 -13.60
N HIS A 69 -11.37 1.31 -14.60
CA HIS A 69 -12.45 0.32 -14.61
C HIS A 69 -11.93 -1.09 -14.85
N TRP A 70 -10.94 -1.23 -15.72
CA TRP A 70 -10.40 -2.50 -16.14
C TRP A 70 -8.89 -2.50 -15.98
N ILE A 71 -8.37 -3.47 -15.22
CA ILE A 71 -6.93 -3.68 -15.03
C ILE A 71 -6.65 -5.11 -15.48
N ASN A 72 -5.97 -5.25 -16.61
CA ASN A 72 -5.61 -6.55 -17.15
C ASN A 72 -4.28 -7.01 -16.55
N VAL A 73 -4.33 -8.09 -15.78
CA VAL A 73 -3.13 -8.75 -15.25
C VAL A 73 -2.72 -9.86 -16.22
N LYS A 74 -1.50 -9.78 -16.74
CA LYS A 74 -0.91 -10.86 -17.56
C LYS A 74 -0.01 -11.71 -16.69
N GLY A 75 -0.17 -13.04 -16.79
CA GLY A 75 0.56 -14.00 -15.96
C GLY A 75 -0.04 -14.16 -14.56
N ARG A 76 0.71 -14.85 -13.69
CA ARG A 76 0.34 -15.11 -12.30
C ARG A 76 1.41 -14.52 -11.39
N ARG A 77 0.98 -13.76 -10.38
CA ARG A 77 1.86 -13.28 -9.32
C ARG A 77 2.40 -14.48 -8.52
N ALA A 78 3.72 -14.54 -8.36
CA ALA A 78 4.39 -15.50 -7.48
C ALA A 78 3.99 -15.28 -6.01
N LEU A 79 3.88 -16.36 -5.25
CA LEU A 79 3.60 -16.28 -3.82
C LEU A 79 4.81 -15.69 -3.06
N PRO A 80 4.61 -15.10 -1.87
CA PRO A 80 5.71 -14.60 -1.05
C PRO A 80 6.80 -15.65 -0.74
N GLU A 81 6.42 -16.93 -0.69
CA GLU A 81 7.32 -18.08 -0.49
C GLU A 81 8.21 -18.36 -1.71
N GLU A 82 7.70 -18.12 -2.93
CA GLU A 82 8.42 -18.36 -4.18
C GLU A 82 9.31 -17.17 -4.55
N ALA A 83 8.81 -15.96 -4.31
CA ALA A 83 9.52 -14.72 -4.56
C ALA A 83 9.14 -13.70 -3.50
N ALA A 84 10.08 -13.35 -2.61
CA ALA A 84 9.80 -12.37 -1.56
C ALA A 84 9.90 -10.91 -2.02
N ILE A 85 10.49 -10.67 -3.20
CA ILE A 85 10.64 -9.34 -3.79
C ILE A 85 9.70 -9.22 -4.99
N LEU A 86 8.88 -8.17 -4.99
CA LEU A 86 8.04 -7.76 -6.10
C LEU A 86 8.67 -6.50 -6.70
N THR A 87 8.71 -6.39 -8.02
CA THR A 87 9.23 -5.18 -8.68
C THR A 87 8.13 -4.49 -9.48
N VAL A 88 8.09 -3.16 -9.41
CA VAL A 88 7.20 -2.32 -10.21
C VAL A 88 8.05 -1.44 -11.10
N ALA A 89 7.87 -1.60 -12.41
CA ALA A 89 8.59 -0.84 -13.43
C ALA A 89 7.70 -0.66 -14.68
N PRO A 90 7.85 0.46 -15.42
CA PRO A 90 8.63 1.65 -15.04
C PRO A 90 7.94 2.44 -13.90
N HIS A 91 8.71 3.10 -13.02
CA HIS A 91 8.14 3.99 -12.00
C HIS A 91 7.80 5.36 -12.63
N SER A 92 6.75 5.40 -13.45
CA SER A 92 6.44 6.55 -14.31
C SER A 92 5.28 7.40 -13.81
N SER A 93 4.51 6.94 -12.82
CA SER A 93 3.30 7.67 -12.40
C SER A 93 2.86 7.34 -10.98
N TYR A 94 2.00 8.19 -10.41
CA TYR A 94 1.32 7.88 -9.14
C TYR A 94 0.42 6.64 -9.20
N PHE A 95 0.07 6.15 -10.40
CA PHE A 95 -0.71 4.93 -10.57
C PHE A 95 0.06 3.66 -10.20
N ASP A 96 1.36 3.78 -9.91
CA ASP A 96 2.15 2.69 -9.33
C ASP A 96 1.68 2.31 -7.91
N ALA A 97 0.82 3.13 -7.31
CA ALA A 97 0.07 2.77 -6.10
C ALA A 97 -1.02 1.71 -6.34
N ILE A 98 -1.50 1.49 -7.58
CA ILE A 98 -2.50 0.46 -7.89
C ILE A 98 -2.00 -0.93 -7.48
N PRO A 99 -0.86 -1.45 -7.96
CA PRO A 99 -0.37 -2.77 -7.55
C PRO A 99 -0.12 -2.85 -6.04
N VAL A 100 0.33 -1.76 -5.39
CA VAL A 100 0.49 -1.69 -3.93
C VAL A 100 -0.84 -1.95 -3.23
N THR A 101 -1.90 -1.23 -3.62
CA THR A 101 -3.22 -1.35 -2.99
C THR A 101 -3.94 -2.66 -3.30
N MET A 102 -3.62 -3.31 -4.42
CA MET A 102 -4.16 -4.63 -4.76
C MET A 102 -3.45 -5.75 -3.98
N THR A 103 -2.15 -5.61 -3.72
CA THR A 103 -1.32 -6.67 -3.14
C THR A 103 -1.08 -6.52 -1.64
N PHE A 104 -1.19 -5.28 -1.10
CA PHE A 104 -0.61 -4.86 0.18
C PHE A 104 0.85 -5.30 0.36
N ALA A 105 1.62 -5.24 -0.73
CA ALA A 105 3.07 -5.37 -0.66
C ALA A 105 3.66 -4.27 0.24
N SER A 106 4.69 -4.62 0.98
CA SER A 106 5.45 -3.69 1.80
C SER A 106 6.34 -2.86 0.89
N ILE A 107 6.21 -1.54 0.90
CA ILE A 107 6.98 -0.70 -0.02
C ILE A 107 8.16 -0.02 0.68
N VAL A 108 9.23 0.25 -0.06
CA VAL A 108 10.30 1.13 0.42
C VAL A 108 9.87 2.59 0.22
N MET A 109 9.85 3.38 1.29
CA MET A 109 9.43 4.78 1.18
C MET A 109 10.15 5.73 2.12
N LYS A 110 10.09 7.02 1.78
CA LYS A 110 10.62 8.11 2.59
C LYS A 110 9.97 8.14 3.98
N ALA A 111 10.79 8.28 5.01
CA ALA A 111 10.34 8.33 6.40
C ALA A 111 9.30 9.43 6.64
N GLU A 112 9.43 10.56 5.95
CA GLU A 112 8.54 11.73 6.08
C GLU A 112 7.11 11.43 5.57
N SER A 113 6.93 10.42 4.71
CA SER A 113 5.60 10.06 4.20
C SER A 113 4.68 9.49 5.29
N LYS A 114 5.23 9.03 6.41
CA LYS A 114 4.46 8.48 7.54
C LYS A 114 3.76 9.57 8.37
N ASP A 115 4.16 10.83 8.21
CA ASP A 115 3.71 11.96 9.01
C ASP A 115 2.61 12.77 8.31
N ILE A 116 2.25 12.40 7.08
CA ILE A 116 1.13 12.99 6.34
C ILE A 116 -0.18 12.60 7.06
N PRO A 117 -1.03 13.57 7.45
CA PRO A 117 -2.32 13.27 8.10
C PRO A 117 -3.17 12.35 7.23
N VAL A 118 -3.87 11.39 7.84
CA VAL A 118 -4.70 10.36 7.19
C VAL A 118 -3.89 9.36 6.35
N TRP A 119 -3.11 9.85 5.39
CA TRP A 119 -2.32 9.04 4.47
C TRP A 119 -1.22 8.24 5.18
N GLY A 120 -0.58 8.82 6.20
CA GLY A 120 0.45 8.17 7.00
C GLY A 120 -0.05 6.92 7.71
N THR A 121 -1.32 6.87 8.12
CA THR A 121 -1.92 5.67 8.73
C THR A 121 -2.12 4.55 7.72
N LEU A 122 -2.65 4.86 6.54
CA LEU A 122 -2.80 3.89 5.44
C LEU A 122 -1.44 3.36 4.98
N ILE A 123 -0.45 4.23 4.96
CA ILE A 123 0.95 3.87 4.70
C ILE A 123 1.46 2.91 5.76
N LYS A 124 1.32 3.23 7.06
CA LYS A 124 1.81 2.37 8.15
C LYS A 124 1.13 0.99 8.12
N TYR A 125 -0.11 0.91 7.64
CA TYR A 125 -0.85 -0.34 7.51
C TYR A 125 -0.15 -1.38 6.63
N ILE A 126 0.42 -0.97 5.50
CA ILE A 126 1.17 -1.88 4.58
C ILE A 126 2.61 -2.17 5.07
N ARG A 127 2.96 -1.72 6.27
CA ARG A 127 4.25 -1.99 6.94
C ARG A 127 5.45 -1.68 6.06
N PRO A 128 5.61 -0.45 5.54
CA PRO A 128 6.69 -0.11 4.65
C PRO A 128 8.06 -0.22 5.32
N VAL A 129 9.11 -0.35 4.52
CA VAL A 129 10.49 -0.13 4.97
C VAL A 129 10.81 1.34 4.78
N PHE A 130 10.96 2.07 5.88
CA PHE A 130 11.25 3.50 5.81
C PHE A 130 12.73 3.75 5.52
N VAL A 131 13.00 4.74 4.67
CA VAL A 131 14.33 5.27 4.41
C VAL A 131 14.36 6.75 4.76
N SER A 132 15.35 7.15 5.55
CA SER A 132 15.61 8.54 5.92
C SER A 132 16.86 9.04 5.18
N ARG A 133 16.83 10.30 4.72
CA ARG A 133 18.02 10.95 4.15
C ARG A 133 18.89 11.61 5.21
N SER A 134 18.36 11.84 6.41
CA SER A 134 19.09 12.46 7.52
C SER A 134 19.95 11.47 8.31
N ASP A 135 19.62 10.18 8.26
CA ASP A 135 20.41 9.11 8.88
C ASP A 135 21.37 8.50 7.85
N GLN A 136 22.68 8.67 8.08
CA GLN A 136 23.74 8.14 7.19
C GLN A 136 23.68 6.61 7.08
N ASP A 137 23.24 5.91 8.13
CA ASP A 137 23.11 4.46 8.14
C ASP A 137 21.78 3.96 7.57
N SER A 138 20.84 4.85 7.25
CA SER A 138 19.48 4.45 6.86
C SER A 138 19.49 3.50 5.66
N ARG A 139 20.37 3.71 4.68
CA ARG A 139 20.45 2.83 3.50
C ARG A 139 20.86 1.41 3.89
N ARG A 140 21.85 1.28 4.78
CA ARG A 140 22.31 -0.03 5.27
C ARG A 140 21.19 -0.73 6.03
N LYS A 141 20.53 -0.01 6.96
CA LYS A 141 19.39 -0.53 7.74
C LYS A 141 18.23 -0.96 6.84
N THR A 142 17.91 -0.18 5.80
CA THR A 142 16.89 -0.54 4.81
C THR A 142 17.26 -1.84 4.09
N VAL A 143 18.50 -2.00 3.63
CA VAL A 143 18.94 -3.24 2.96
C VAL A 143 18.90 -4.44 3.91
N GLU A 144 19.32 -4.27 5.16
CA GLU A 144 19.26 -5.31 6.20
C GLU A 144 17.81 -5.73 6.48
N GLU A 145 16.89 -4.78 6.60
CA GLU A 145 15.48 -5.08 6.83
C GLU A 145 14.82 -5.76 5.63
N ILE A 146 15.15 -5.36 4.40
CA ILE A 146 14.69 -6.04 3.18
C ILE A 146 15.19 -7.48 3.17
N LYS A 147 16.48 -7.71 3.45
CA LYS A 147 17.06 -9.06 3.52
C LYS A 147 16.35 -9.91 4.59
N ARG A 148 16.16 -9.36 5.78
CA ARG A 148 15.48 -10.04 6.90
C ARG A 148 14.06 -10.48 6.51
N ARG A 149 13.27 -9.60 5.88
CA ARG A 149 11.91 -9.93 5.41
C ARG A 149 11.91 -10.91 4.24
N ALA A 150 12.86 -10.76 3.31
CA ALA A 150 12.96 -11.65 2.16
C ALA A 150 13.32 -13.09 2.55
N GLN A 151 14.07 -13.27 3.64
CA GLN A 151 14.51 -14.56 4.17
C GLN A 151 13.54 -15.17 5.20
N SER A 152 12.29 -14.70 5.24
CA SER A 152 11.31 -15.10 6.26
C SER A 152 10.38 -16.25 5.84
N ASP A 153 10.72 -16.97 4.77
CA ASP A 153 9.92 -18.08 4.20
C ASP A 153 8.43 -17.69 4.00
N GLY A 154 8.20 -16.51 3.44
CA GLY A 154 6.85 -16.03 3.11
C GLY A 154 6.00 -15.56 4.30
N LYS A 155 6.55 -15.51 5.53
CA LYS A 155 5.84 -14.93 6.69
C LYS A 155 5.55 -13.44 6.53
N TRP A 156 6.43 -12.73 5.81
CA TRP A 156 6.24 -11.33 5.48
C TRP A 156 5.56 -11.13 4.13
N PRO A 157 4.74 -10.08 3.98
CA PRO A 157 4.31 -9.63 2.66
C PRO A 157 5.52 -9.36 1.75
N GLN A 158 5.36 -9.59 0.45
CA GLN A 158 6.38 -9.25 -0.54
C GLN A 158 6.82 -7.78 -0.39
N VAL A 159 8.12 -7.55 -0.52
CA VAL A 159 8.69 -6.21 -0.50
C VAL A 159 8.75 -5.66 -1.92
N LEU A 160 8.27 -4.43 -2.11
CA LEU A 160 8.22 -3.67 -3.36
C LEU A 160 9.18 -2.49 -3.34
#